data_AF-A0A098GL75-F1
#
_entry.id   AF-A0A098GL75-F1
#
_cell.length_a   1.000
_cell.length_b   1.000
_cell.length_c   1.000
_cell.angle_alpha   90.00
_cell.angle_beta   90.00
_cell.angle_gamma   90.00
#
_symmetry.space_group_name_H-M   'P 1'
#
loop_
_entity.id
_entity.type
_entity.pdbx_description
1 polymer ?
#
loop_
_entity_poly.entity_id
_entity_poly.type
_entity_poly.pdbx_seq_one_letter_code
_entity_poly.pdbx_strand_id
1 'polypeptide(L)'
;MTSSTHYLSLLSVLVVLVKTSPVPSALSDLKTSGWTSGEELATDSFSGETGAPPKWEQIVKMLVHEVTTFRDQQFVEEFQKPVEEMSSFTQHQVPSTPPHLSKTLCFTSKKEACLQEISRGLQVYQVLLQHVKAEYPQSTLLPSVTHQTTVLIGLVKDQMKAAEVVEDLSASERERVLGEVTTGTEWERKTSVHTILRELRNFLVDTKRALCGMGKRGKGFQ
;
A
#
# COMPACT_ATOMS: atom_id res chain seq x y z
N MET A 1 -6.38 -63.23 -18.30
CA MET A 1 -6.61 -63.49 -16.86
C MET A 1 -6.22 -62.26 -16.10
N THR A 2 -7.20 -61.64 -15.46
CA THR A 2 -7.18 -60.32 -14.83
C THR A 2 -6.47 -60.38 -13.48
N SER A 3 -5.61 -59.39 -13.18
CA SER A 3 -5.12 -59.16 -11.82
C SER A 3 -5.37 -57.71 -11.46
N SER A 4 -6.39 -57.51 -10.61
CA SER A 4 -6.84 -56.22 -10.09
C SER A 4 -6.20 -56.03 -8.72
N THR A 5 -5.31 -55.04 -8.58
CA THR A 5 -4.68 -54.69 -7.31
C THR A 5 -5.47 -53.57 -6.65
N HIS A 6 -6.21 -53.92 -5.59
CA HIS A 6 -6.84 -52.95 -4.70
C HIS A 6 -5.83 -52.48 -3.65
N TYR A 7 -5.46 -51.21 -3.71
CA TYR A 7 -4.70 -50.54 -2.64
C TYR A 7 -5.68 -50.07 -1.55
N LEU A 8 -5.59 -50.67 -0.37
CA LEU A 8 -6.27 -50.22 0.84
C LEU A 8 -5.51 -49.04 1.43
N SER A 9 -6.13 -47.86 1.41
CA SER A 9 -5.64 -46.64 2.04
C SER A 9 -5.92 -46.70 3.55
N LEU A 10 -4.86 -46.70 4.37
CA LEU A 10 -4.94 -46.61 5.83
C LEU A 10 -4.89 -45.14 6.26
N LEU A 11 -6.02 -44.62 6.73
CA LEU A 11 -6.13 -43.32 7.40
C LEU A 11 -5.53 -43.42 8.81
N SER A 12 -4.44 -42.71 9.10
CA SER A 12 -3.95 -42.53 10.47
C SER A 12 -4.47 -41.21 11.04
N VAL A 13 -5.30 -41.31 12.08
CA VAL A 13 -5.79 -40.18 12.87
C VAL A 13 -4.76 -39.89 13.98
N LEU A 14 -4.09 -38.75 13.94
CA LEU A 14 -3.24 -38.26 15.03
C LEU A 14 -4.08 -37.31 15.91
N VAL A 15 -4.53 -37.81 17.06
CA VAL A 15 -5.08 -37.01 18.16
C VAL A 15 -3.90 -36.57 19.03
N VAL A 16 -3.64 -35.27 19.10
CA VAL A 16 -2.72 -34.72 20.12
C VAL A 16 -3.53 -34.01 21.20
N LEU A 17 -3.34 -34.54 22.41
CA LEU A 17 -4.00 -34.19 23.65
C LEU A 17 -3.46 -32.88 24.22
N VAL A 18 -4.36 -31.99 24.64
CA VAL A 18 -4.10 -30.74 25.36
C VAL A 18 -3.58 -31.00 26.78
N LYS A 19 -2.62 -30.21 27.24
CA LYS A 19 -2.33 -30.02 28.68
C LYS A 19 -2.39 -28.54 29.04
N THR A 20 -3.26 -28.21 29.98
CA THR A 20 -3.46 -26.90 30.60
C THR A 20 -2.77 -26.79 31.96
N SER A 21 -2.67 -25.52 32.43
CA SER A 21 -2.59 -25.05 33.83
C SER A 21 -1.19 -24.76 34.42
N PRO A 22 -1.05 -23.92 35.47
CA PRO A 22 -1.64 -22.59 35.77
C PRO A 22 -0.59 -21.53 36.25
N VAL A 23 -1.05 -20.27 36.39
CA VAL A 23 -0.36 -19.06 36.92
C VAL A 23 -0.12 -19.14 38.45
N PRO A 24 0.87 -18.41 39.04
CA PRO A 24 0.52 -17.26 39.91
C PRO A 24 1.47 -16.04 39.89
N SER A 25 0.83 -14.88 40.04
CA SER A 25 1.20 -13.50 40.45
C SER A 25 2.51 -13.19 41.20
N ALA A 26 3.06 -11.99 40.97
CA ALA A 26 3.38 -11.02 42.02
C ALA A 26 3.68 -9.60 41.49
N LEU A 27 3.00 -8.63 42.12
CA LEU A 27 3.13 -7.18 42.06
C LEU A 27 4.40 -6.72 42.79
N SER A 28 5.08 -5.67 42.31
CA SER A 28 5.93 -4.83 43.16
C SER A 28 5.96 -3.39 42.64
N ASP A 29 5.59 -2.51 43.56
CA ASP A 29 5.38 -1.07 43.45
C ASP A 29 6.66 -0.23 43.55
N LEU A 30 6.61 0.92 42.86
CA LEU A 30 6.96 2.28 43.31
C LEU A 30 8.42 2.71 43.64
N LYS A 31 8.86 3.79 42.96
CA LYS A 31 9.63 4.97 43.46
C LYS A 31 9.74 5.98 42.29
N THR A 32 8.90 7.00 42.15
CA THR A 32 8.89 8.36 42.76
C THR A 32 10.19 9.18 42.68
N SER A 33 10.21 10.17 41.80
CA SER A 33 10.64 11.58 41.98
C SER A 33 10.52 12.26 40.60
N GLY A 34 9.98 13.45 40.36
CA GLY A 34 9.70 14.60 41.21
C GLY A 34 10.49 15.80 40.67
N TRP A 35 9.92 16.58 39.74
CA TRP A 35 9.90 18.06 39.75
C TRP A 35 9.38 18.68 38.44
N THR A 36 8.72 19.81 38.63
CA THR A 36 7.84 20.56 37.74
C THR A 36 8.56 21.78 37.15
N SER A 37 8.33 22.11 35.89
CA SER A 37 8.43 23.48 35.33
C SER A 37 7.92 23.40 33.87
N GLY A 38 6.99 24.18 33.33
CA GLY A 38 6.39 25.41 33.83
C GLY A 38 6.48 26.57 32.82
N GLU A 39 6.12 26.36 31.54
CA GLU A 39 5.82 27.37 30.49
C GLU A 39 5.59 26.58 29.18
N GLU A 40 4.68 26.87 28.25
CA GLU A 40 3.63 27.86 28.11
C GLU A 40 2.64 27.24 27.10
N LEU A 41 1.38 27.17 27.49
CA LEU A 41 0.30 26.66 26.66
C LEU A 41 0.01 27.75 25.61
N ALA A 42 0.77 27.78 24.52
CA ALA A 42 0.30 28.41 23.30
C ALA A 42 -0.81 27.50 22.74
N THR A 43 -2.00 27.64 23.33
CA THR A 43 -3.25 27.43 22.60
C THR A 43 -3.29 28.49 21.51
N ASP A 44 -2.52 28.26 20.45
CA ASP A 44 -2.86 28.81 19.16
C ASP A 44 -4.24 28.24 18.88
N SER A 45 -5.20 29.12 19.07
CA SER A 45 -6.59 28.91 18.74
C SER A 45 -6.61 28.51 17.28
N PHE A 46 -6.74 27.21 17.03
CA PHE A 46 -7.04 26.65 15.72
C PHE A 46 -8.47 27.06 15.36
N SER A 47 -8.68 28.35 15.13
CA SER A 47 -9.80 28.87 14.35
C SER A 47 -9.42 28.74 12.88
N GLY A 48 -9.20 27.51 12.44
CA GLY A 48 -9.21 27.14 11.03
C GLY A 48 -10.49 26.39 10.79
N GLU A 49 -11.44 27.01 10.09
CA GLU A 49 -12.66 26.36 9.60
C GLU A 49 -12.39 24.91 9.20
N THR A 50 -12.95 23.97 9.95
CA THR A 50 -12.88 22.54 9.63
C THR A 50 -13.88 22.28 8.51
N GLY A 51 -13.54 22.74 7.30
CA GLY A 51 -14.23 22.35 6.08
C GLY A 51 -14.12 20.83 5.87
N ALA A 52 -15.10 20.25 5.19
CA ALA A 52 -15.09 18.84 4.86
C ALA A 52 -13.77 18.45 4.16
N PRO A 53 -13.17 17.29 4.48
CA PRO A 53 -11.92 16.87 3.89
C PRO A 53 -12.05 16.78 2.35
N PRO A 54 -11.02 17.17 1.59
CA PRO A 54 -11.05 17.07 0.14
C PRO A 54 -11.37 15.65 -0.33
N LYS A 55 -12.11 15.50 -1.43
CA LYS A 55 -12.49 14.18 -1.99
C LYS A 55 -11.29 13.25 -2.17
N TRP A 56 -10.16 13.77 -2.65
CA TRP A 56 -8.93 12.98 -2.84
C TRP A 56 -8.45 12.34 -1.54
N GLU A 57 -8.66 12.98 -0.38
CA GLU A 57 -8.21 12.45 0.90
C GLU A 57 -8.96 11.17 1.28
N GLN A 58 -10.27 11.13 1.02
CA GLN A 58 -11.10 9.95 1.26
C GLN A 58 -10.68 8.80 0.33
N ILE A 59 -10.45 9.10 -0.96
CA ILE A 59 -9.99 8.11 -1.94
C ILE A 59 -8.63 7.52 -1.55
N VAL A 60 -7.66 8.36 -1.16
CA VAL A 60 -6.34 7.85 -0.75
C VAL A 60 -6.43 7.03 0.54
N LYS A 61 -7.26 7.42 1.52
CA LYS A 61 -7.49 6.62 2.73
C LYS A 61 -8.06 5.24 2.39
N MET A 62 -9.06 5.19 1.52
CA MET A 62 -9.67 3.94 1.05
C MET A 62 -8.64 3.07 0.32
N LEU A 63 -7.91 3.62 -0.65
CA LEU A 63 -6.87 2.91 -1.38
C LEU A 63 -5.77 2.36 -0.46
N VAL A 64 -5.27 3.15 0.50
CA VAL A 64 -4.27 2.68 1.45
C VAL A 64 -4.81 1.50 2.27
N HIS A 65 -6.07 1.57 2.70
CA HIS A 65 -6.69 0.47 3.43
C HIS A 65 -6.83 -0.77 2.56
N GLU A 66 -7.49 -0.67 1.40
CA GLU A 66 -7.74 -1.81 0.51
C GLU A 66 -6.46 -2.45 -0.01
N VAL A 67 -5.46 -1.65 -0.40
CA VAL A 67 -4.17 -2.17 -0.87
C VAL A 67 -3.41 -2.87 0.26
N THR A 68 -3.47 -2.34 1.49
CA THR A 68 -2.86 -3.01 2.67
C THR A 68 -3.57 -4.33 2.95
N THR A 69 -4.90 -4.33 3.02
CA THR A 69 -5.70 -5.53 3.24
C THR A 69 -5.42 -6.58 2.16
N PHE A 70 -5.38 -6.18 0.89
CA PHE A 70 -5.11 -7.10 -0.20
C PHE A 70 -3.69 -7.65 -0.13
N ARG A 71 -2.68 -6.80 0.10
CA ARG A 71 -1.28 -7.21 0.28
C ARG A 71 -1.16 -8.26 1.38
N ASP A 72 -1.86 -8.07 2.48
CA ASP A 72 -1.77 -8.95 3.65
C ASP A 72 -2.45 -10.30 3.40
N GLN A 73 -3.65 -10.27 2.80
CA GLN A 73 -4.37 -11.48 2.40
C GLN A 73 -3.55 -12.35 1.43
N GLN A 74 -3.13 -11.76 0.31
CA GLN A 74 -2.39 -12.53 -0.70
C GLN A 74 -1.08 -13.09 -0.17
N PHE A 75 -0.41 -12.37 0.75
CA PHE A 75 0.86 -12.84 1.29
C PHE A 75 0.68 -14.07 2.17
N VAL A 76 -0.31 -14.02 3.07
CA VAL A 76 -0.62 -15.14 3.96
C VAL A 76 -1.07 -16.36 3.14
N GLU A 77 -1.92 -16.15 2.14
CA GLU A 77 -2.44 -17.21 1.29
C GLU A 77 -1.35 -17.87 0.43
N GLU A 78 -0.51 -17.08 -0.23
CA GLU A 78 0.47 -17.58 -1.20
C GLU A 78 1.74 -18.11 -0.52
N PHE A 79 2.25 -17.43 0.50
CA PHE A 79 3.52 -17.78 1.14
C PHE A 79 3.36 -18.59 2.42
N GLN A 80 2.12 -18.77 2.91
CA GLN A 80 1.80 -19.51 4.15
C GLN A 80 2.62 -19.01 5.35
N LYS A 81 2.83 -17.69 5.39
CA LYS A 81 3.62 -16.99 6.41
C LYS A 81 2.80 -15.90 7.06
N PRO A 82 3.01 -15.64 8.36
CA PRO A 82 2.36 -14.54 9.05
C PRO A 82 2.87 -13.19 8.49
N VAL A 83 2.04 -12.14 8.59
CA VAL A 83 2.31 -10.80 8.02
C VAL A 83 3.62 -10.21 8.56
N GLU A 84 3.97 -10.54 9.79
CA GLU A 84 5.19 -10.12 10.48
C GLU A 84 6.47 -10.58 9.75
N GLU A 85 6.40 -11.65 8.96
CA GLU A 85 7.53 -12.17 8.18
C GLU A 85 7.69 -11.53 6.79
N MET A 86 6.79 -10.63 6.38
CA MET A 86 6.86 -9.96 5.06
C MET A 86 8.17 -9.23 4.80
N SER A 87 8.87 -8.79 5.85
CA SER A 87 10.16 -8.11 5.70
C SER A 87 11.22 -8.98 5.04
N SER A 88 11.06 -10.32 5.04
CA SER A 88 11.96 -11.22 4.32
C SER A 88 11.87 -11.09 2.78
N PHE A 89 10.80 -10.48 2.26
CA PHE A 89 10.54 -10.31 0.82
C PHE A 89 10.88 -8.89 0.31
N THR A 90 11.60 -8.08 1.09
CA THR A 90 11.98 -6.72 0.68
C THR A 90 13.06 -6.66 -0.39
N GLN A 91 13.77 -7.77 -0.61
CA GLN A 91 14.85 -7.85 -1.60
C GLN A 91 14.34 -7.90 -3.04
N HIS A 92 13.14 -8.45 -3.26
CA HIS A 92 12.53 -8.48 -4.59
C HIS A 92 12.09 -7.07 -4.99
N GLN A 93 12.41 -6.71 -6.23
CA GLN A 93 12.13 -5.40 -6.80
C GLN A 93 11.44 -5.55 -8.15
N VAL A 94 10.48 -4.67 -8.40
CA VAL A 94 9.88 -4.49 -9.72
C VAL A 94 10.47 -3.19 -10.28
N PRO A 95 11.32 -3.24 -11.32
CA PRO A 95 12.10 -2.08 -11.77
C PRO A 95 11.26 -0.85 -12.10
N SER A 96 10.11 -1.04 -12.75
CA SER A 96 9.19 0.03 -13.10
C SER A 96 8.41 0.63 -11.93
N THR A 97 8.53 0.12 -10.69
CA THR A 97 7.80 0.72 -9.55
C THR A 97 8.23 2.18 -9.35
N PRO A 98 7.29 3.14 -9.34
CA PRO A 98 7.61 4.53 -9.06
C PRO A 98 8.32 4.65 -7.70
N PRO A 99 9.39 5.47 -7.61
CA PRO A 99 10.09 5.66 -6.35
C PRO A 99 9.15 6.30 -5.32
N HIS A 100 9.49 6.10 -4.04
CA HIS A 100 8.89 6.85 -2.96
C HIS A 100 9.00 8.36 -3.22
N LEU A 101 7.89 9.08 -3.27
CA LEU A 101 7.89 10.53 -3.51
C LEU A 101 8.69 11.28 -2.44
N SER A 102 8.83 10.72 -1.24
CA SER A 102 9.69 11.26 -0.17
C SER A 102 11.18 11.32 -0.55
N LYS A 103 11.61 10.52 -1.52
CA LYS A 103 12.97 10.51 -2.08
C LYS A 103 13.08 11.37 -3.35
N THR A 104 11.99 11.98 -3.80
CA THR A 104 11.96 12.78 -5.01
C THR A 104 11.79 14.25 -4.68
N LEU A 105 11.89 15.08 -5.71
CA LEU A 105 11.72 16.52 -5.55
C LEU A 105 10.28 16.88 -5.19
N CYS A 106 9.31 15.97 -5.13
CA CYS A 106 7.91 16.28 -4.79
C CYS A 106 7.76 17.14 -3.52
N PHE A 107 8.63 16.93 -2.52
CA PHE A 107 8.60 17.69 -1.26
C PHE A 107 9.31 19.06 -1.34
N THR A 108 10.26 19.23 -2.27
CA THR A 108 11.10 20.44 -2.44
C THR A 108 10.77 21.25 -3.70
N SER A 109 10.01 20.70 -4.64
CA SER A 109 9.70 21.25 -5.96
C SER A 109 8.43 22.10 -5.96
N LYS A 110 8.20 22.76 -7.11
CA LYS A 110 6.96 23.50 -7.39
C LYS A 110 5.79 22.52 -7.45
N LYS A 111 4.66 22.92 -6.86
CA LYS A 111 3.39 22.16 -6.78
C LYS A 111 3.06 21.37 -8.06
N GLU A 112 3.20 22.01 -9.21
CA GLU A 112 2.89 21.42 -10.51
C GLU A 112 3.72 20.16 -10.80
N ALA A 113 5.05 20.22 -10.66
CA ALA A 113 5.93 19.08 -10.94
C ALA A 113 5.61 17.88 -10.04
N CYS A 114 5.31 18.12 -8.77
CA CYS A 114 4.90 17.07 -7.84
C CYS A 114 3.55 16.45 -8.21
N LEU A 115 2.56 17.23 -8.65
CA LEU A 115 1.30 16.69 -9.15
C LEU A 115 1.52 15.83 -10.40
N GLN A 116 2.36 16.28 -11.33
CA GLN A 116 2.69 15.52 -12.55
C GLN A 116 3.35 14.18 -12.20
N GLU A 117 4.28 14.19 -11.25
CA GLU A 117 4.95 13.00 -10.75
C GLU A 117 3.98 12.01 -10.08
N ILE A 118 3.07 12.52 -9.24
CA ILE A 118 1.99 11.71 -8.64
C ILE A 118 1.13 11.06 -9.73
N SER A 119 0.64 11.85 -10.69
CA SER A 119 -0.20 11.34 -11.77
C SER A 119 0.51 10.27 -12.61
N ARG A 120 1.77 10.53 -12.97
CA ARG A 120 2.58 9.58 -13.75
C ARG A 120 2.82 8.28 -12.99
N GLY A 121 3.14 8.36 -11.69
CA GLY A 121 3.34 7.18 -10.85
C GLY A 121 2.06 6.34 -10.72
N LEU A 122 0.90 6.98 -10.52
CA LEU A 122 -0.39 6.27 -10.46
C LEU A 122 -0.75 5.58 -11.80
N GLN A 123 -0.43 6.18 -12.95
CA GLN A 123 -0.60 5.54 -14.26
C GLN A 123 0.26 4.28 -14.38
N VAL A 124 1.50 4.30 -13.89
CA VAL A 124 2.37 3.10 -13.87
C VAL A 124 1.75 2.02 -12.98
N TYR A 125 1.23 2.37 -11.81
CA TYR A 125 0.53 1.41 -10.97
C TYR A 125 -0.74 0.85 -11.60
N GLN A 126 -1.50 1.62 -12.40
CA GLN A 126 -2.63 1.05 -13.16
C GLN A 126 -2.18 -0.08 -14.11
N VAL A 127 -1.02 0.06 -14.74
CA VAL A 127 -0.47 -1.00 -15.60
C VAL A 127 -0.03 -2.20 -14.75
N LEU A 128 0.71 -1.96 -13.66
CA LEU A 128 1.14 -3.04 -12.76
C LEU A 128 -0.03 -3.80 -12.12
N LEU A 129 -1.16 -3.13 -11.84
CA LEU A 129 -2.37 -3.75 -11.33
C LEU A 129 -3.02 -4.73 -12.34
N GLN A 130 -2.68 -4.66 -13.64
CA GLN A 130 -3.10 -5.66 -14.62
C GLN A 130 -2.43 -7.01 -14.36
N HIS A 131 -1.15 -7.01 -13.96
CA HIS A 131 -0.46 -8.23 -13.51
C HIS A 131 -1.11 -8.80 -12.25
N VAL A 132 -1.42 -7.95 -11.27
CA VAL A 132 -2.14 -8.36 -10.07
C VAL A 132 -3.49 -9.00 -10.40
N LYS A 133 -4.19 -8.47 -11.42
CA LYS A 133 -5.46 -9.04 -11.90
C LYS A 133 -5.28 -10.41 -12.54
N ALA A 134 -4.20 -10.61 -13.29
CA ALA A 134 -3.91 -11.89 -13.93
C ALA A 134 -3.61 -12.99 -12.88
N GLU A 135 -2.87 -12.64 -11.83
CA GLU A 135 -2.48 -13.57 -10.75
C GLU A 135 -3.60 -13.81 -9.71
N TYR A 136 -4.51 -12.83 -9.53
CA TYR A 136 -5.62 -12.88 -8.57
C TYR A 136 -6.96 -12.44 -9.19
N PRO A 137 -7.49 -13.17 -10.19
CA PRO A 137 -8.68 -12.76 -10.94
C PRO A 137 -9.96 -12.76 -10.10
N GLN A 138 -9.98 -13.49 -8.98
CA GLN A 138 -11.12 -13.59 -8.07
C GLN A 138 -11.05 -12.60 -6.89
N SER A 139 -10.06 -11.70 -6.88
CA SER A 139 -9.94 -10.69 -5.82
C SER A 139 -11.17 -9.78 -5.80
N THR A 140 -11.80 -9.68 -4.62
CA THR A 140 -12.94 -8.79 -4.39
C THR A 140 -12.50 -7.33 -4.19
N LEU A 141 -11.24 -7.10 -3.79
CA LEU A 141 -10.68 -5.78 -3.53
C LEU A 141 -10.14 -5.11 -4.80
N LEU A 142 -9.58 -5.89 -5.73
CA LEU A 142 -8.89 -5.36 -6.90
C LEU A 142 -9.76 -4.49 -7.83
N PRO A 143 -11.06 -4.79 -8.07
CA PRO A 143 -11.94 -3.90 -8.83
C PRO A 143 -12.04 -2.50 -8.21
N SER A 144 -12.18 -2.42 -6.89
CA SER A 144 -12.23 -1.14 -6.16
C SER A 144 -10.89 -0.41 -6.27
N VAL A 145 -9.77 -1.10 -5.96
CA VAL A 145 -8.42 -0.52 -6.05
C VAL A 145 -8.14 0.05 -7.44
N THR A 146 -8.48 -0.68 -8.51
CA THR A 146 -8.26 -0.24 -9.89
C THR A 146 -9.10 0.99 -10.23
N HIS A 147 -10.40 0.95 -9.87
CA HIS A 147 -11.31 2.06 -10.11
C HIS A 147 -10.88 3.32 -9.34
N GLN A 148 -10.61 3.19 -8.05
CA GLN A 148 -10.23 4.32 -7.20
C GLN A 148 -8.86 4.90 -7.56
N THR A 149 -7.93 4.09 -8.04
CA THR A 149 -6.66 4.60 -8.60
C THR A 149 -6.92 5.49 -9.82
N THR A 150 -7.86 5.10 -10.68
CA THR A 150 -8.28 5.91 -11.85
C THR A 150 -8.93 7.23 -11.41
N VAL A 151 -9.83 7.16 -10.44
CA VAL A 151 -10.47 8.36 -9.86
C VAL A 151 -9.42 9.29 -9.25
N LEU A 152 -8.43 8.76 -8.54
CA LEU A 152 -7.37 9.55 -7.93
C LEU A 152 -6.50 10.26 -9.00
N ILE A 153 -6.17 9.58 -10.11
CA ILE A 153 -5.46 10.21 -11.23
C ILE A 153 -6.22 11.44 -11.73
N GLY A 154 -7.53 11.30 -11.95
CA GLY A 154 -8.39 12.42 -12.36
C GLY A 154 -8.35 13.58 -11.36
N LEU A 155 -8.54 13.28 -10.07
CA LEU A 155 -8.50 14.31 -9.02
C LEU A 155 -7.14 15.00 -8.86
N VAL A 156 -6.04 14.32 -9.19
CA VAL A 156 -4.70 14.91 -9.20
C VAL A 156 -4.50 15.79 -10.44
N LYS A 157 -4.95 15.33 -11.62
CA LYS A 157 -4.93 16.12 -12.87
C LYS A 157 -5.78 17.39 -12.74
N ASP A 158 -6.94 17.33 -12.08
CA ASP A 158 -7.81 18.49 -11.83
C ASP A 158 -7.15 19.59 -10.96
N GLN A 159 -6.10 19.25 -10.21
CA GLN A 159 -5.33 20.22 -9.41
C GLN A 159 -4.18 20.89 -10.15
N MET A 160 -3.86 20.41 -11.36
CA MET A 160 -2.80 20.94 -12.21
C MET A 160 -3.26 22.22 -12.90
N LYS A 161 -2.34 23.18 -13.08
CA LYS A 161 -2.64 24.37 -13.90
C LYS A 161 -2.69 24.04 -15.39
N ALA A 162 -1.95 23.01 -15.80
CA ALA A 162 -1.91 22.54 -17.18
C ALA A 162 -2.09 21.01 -17.19
N ALA A 163 -3.32 20.56 -16.93
CA ALA A 163 -3.66 19.14 -16.86
C ALA A 163 -3.33 18.36 -18.16
N GLU A 164 -3.32 19.03 -19.31
CA GLU A 164 -2.94 18.45 -20.61
C GLU A 164 -1.45 18.11 -20.73
N VAL A 165 -0.58 18.56 -19.81
CA VAL A 165 0.87 18.33 -19.89
C VAL A 165 1.27 16.92 -19.44
N VAL A 166 0.41 16.22 -18.67
CA VAL A 166 0.70 14.83 -18.29
C VAL A 166 0.10 13.89 -19.31
N GLU A 167 0.89 13.62 -20.34
CA GLU A 167 0.62 12.57 -21.31
C GLU A 167 0.43 11.23 -20.60
N ASP A 168 -0.59 10.49 -21.04
CA ASP A 168 -0.77 9.11 -20.60
C ASP A 168 0.41 8.25 -21.07
N LEU A 169 0.70 7.16 -20.35
CA LEU A 169 1.72 6.19 -20.75
C LEU A 169 1.50 5.76 -22.20
N SER A 170 2.54 5.79 -23.03
CA SER A 170 2.46 5.27 -24.39
C SER A 170 2.26 3.75 -24.39
N ALA A 171 1.78 3.19 -25.51
CA ALA A 171 1.55 1.73 -25.61
C ALA A 171 2.82 0.91 -25.34
N SER A 172 3.96 1.35 -25.88
CA SER A 172 5.26 0.70 -25.67
C SER A 172 5.74 0.78 -24.22
N GLU A 173 5.49 1.90 -23.53
CA GLU A 173 5.79 2.02 -22.10
C GLU A 173 4.93 1.07 -21.27
N ARG A 174 3.64 0.97 -21.56
CA ARG A 174 2.74 0.03 -20.86
C ARG A 174 3.19 -1.42 -21.07
N GLU A 175 3.54 -1.78 -22.30
CA GLU A 175 4.03 -3.11 -22.64
C GLU A 175 5.33 -3.43 -21.90
N ARG A 176 6.29 -2.50 -21.86
CA ARG A 176 7.54 -2.66 -21.10
C ARG A 176 7.27 -2.88 -19.61
N VAL A 177 6.46 -2.01 -18.99
CA VAL A 177 6.12 -2.10 -17.56
C VAL A 177 5.45 -3.44 -17.23
N LEU A 178 4.54 -3.91 -18.08
CA LEU A 178 3.85 -5.18 -17.86
C LEU A 178 4.75 -6.39 -18.11
N GLY A 179 5.65 -6.32 -19.09
CA GLY A 179 6.62 -7.38 -19.42
C GLY A 179 7.57 -7.71 -18.27
N GLU A 180 7.92 -6.72 -17.44
CA GLU A 180 8.82 -6.88 -16.29
C GLU A 180 8.26 -7.78 -15.19
N VAL A 181 6.93 -7.92 -15.10
CA VAL A 181 6.27 -8.66 -14.01
C VAL A 181 5.53 -9.90 -14.49
N THR A 182 5.23 -9.98 -15.78
CA THR A 182 4.53 -11.12 -16.39
C THR A 182 5.49 -12.23 -16.84
N THR A 183 6.78 -11.93 -16.95
CA THR A 183 7.82 -12.91 -17.27
C THR A 183 8.45 -13.48 -15.99
N GLY A 184 8.92 -14.72 -16.05
CA GLY A 184 9.54 -15.40 -14.91
C GLY A 184 8.75 -16.59 -14.38
N THR A 185 9.31 -17.20 -13.34
CA THR A 185 8.72 -18.31 -12.59
C THR A 185 7.44 -17.88 -11.88
N GLU A 186 6.59 -18.84 -11.53
CA GLU A 186 5.38 -18.59 -10.73
C GLU A 186 5.73 -17.85 -9.44
N TRP A 187 6.78 -18.28 -8.74
CA TRP A 187 7.29 -17.62 -7.54
C TRP A 187 7.63 -16.14 -7.76
N GLU A 188 8.35 -15.81 -8.84
CA GLU A 188 8.72 -14.42 -9.16
C GLU A 188 7.51 -13.57 -9.50
N ARG A 189 6.54 -14.12 -10.25
CA ARG A 189 5.31 -13.42 -10.61
C ARG A 189 4.46 -13.12 -9.36
N LYS A 190 4.34 -14.08 -8.46
CA LYS A 190 3.62 -13.93 -7.18
C LYS A 190 4.32 -12.98 -6.21
N THR A 191 5.65 -13.06 -6.12
CA THR A 191 6.45 -12.13 -5.32
C THR A 191 6.38 -10.70 -5.88
N SER A 192 6.26 -10.57 -7.20
CA SER A 192 6.02 -9.28 -7.85
C SER A 192 4.68 -8.67 -7.43
N VAL A 193 3.61 -9.47 -7.28
CA VAL A 193 2.32 -8.96 -6.74
C VAL A 193 2.49 -8.36 -5.35
N HIS A 194 3.14 -9.09 -4.43
CA HIS A 194 3.40 -8.57 -3.09
C HIS A 194 4.18 -7.24 -3.13
N THR A 195 5.20 -7.19 -3.98
CA THR A 195 6.04 -5.99 -4.16
C THR A 195 5.23 -4.82 -4.72
N ILE A 196 4.42 -5.03 -5.76
CA ILE A 196 3.56 -3.99 -6.36
C ILE A 196 2.61 -3.41 -5.30
N LEU A 197 1.93 -4.25 -4.51
CA LEU A 197 0.98 -3.78 -3.50
C LEU A 197 1.69 -3.03 -2.36
N ARG A 198 2.86 -3.52 -1.92
CA ARG A 198 3.69 -2.85 -0.91
C ARG A 198 4.11 -1.45 -1.39
N GLU A 199 4.66 -1.34 -2.58
CA GLU A 199 5.14 -0.06 -3.12
C GLU A 199 3.98 0.89 -3.44
N LEU A 200 2.85 0.38 -3.96
CA LEU A 200 1.65 1.19 -4.17
C LEU A 200 1.15 1.80 -2.86
N ARG A 201 1.06 1.00 -1.78
CA ARG A 201 0.67 1.51 -0.46
C ARG A 201 1.60 2.62 0.00
N ASN A 202 2.90 2.47 -0.18
CA ASN A 202 3.89 3.47 0.21
C ASN A 202 3.75 4.76 -0.62
N PHE A 203 3.59 4.61 -1.93
CA PHE A 203 3.37 5.71 -2.86
C PHE A 203 2.11 6.50 -2.52
N LEU A 204 1.02 5.82 -2.15
CA LEU A 204 -0.23 6.45 -1.73
C LEU A 204 -0.08 7.24 -0.42
N VAL A 205 0.66 6.70 0.55
CA VAL A 205 0.96 7.40 1.80
C VAL A 205 1.77 8.67 1.53
N ASP A 206 2.78 8.60 0.67
CA ASP A 206 3.56 9.77 0.30
C ASP A 206 2.74 10.77 -0.54
N THR A 207 1.85 10.28 -1.41
CA THR A 207 0.89 11.11 -2.15
C THR A 207 0.00 11.91 -1.20
N LYS A 208 -0.57 11.27 -0.17
CA LYS A 208 -1.36 11.95 0.86
C LYS A 208 -0.56 13.06 1.53
N ARG A 209 0.67 12.76 1.95
CA ARG A 209 1.56 13.73 2.61
C ARG A 209 1.86 14.91 1.71
N ALA A 210 2.18 14.67 0.45
CA ALA A 210 2.47 15.69 -0.54
C ALA A 210 1.27 16.62 -0.76
N LEU A 211 0.08 16.05 -1.02
CA LEU A 211 -1.15 16.82 -1.24
C LEU A 211 -1.57 17.62 0.00
N CYS A 212 -1.46 17.04 1.20
CA CYS A 212 -1.66 17.77 2.46
C CYS A 212 -0.69 18.96 2.59
N GLY A 213 0.59 18.74 2.29
CA GLY A 213 1.63 19.76 2.38
C GLY A 213 1.41 20.93 1.41
N MET A 214 0.85 20.66 0.22
CA MET A 214 0.48 21.70 -0.75
C MET A 214 -0.71 22.52 -0.28
N GLY A 215 -1.72 21.89 0.33
CA GLY A 215 -2.92 22.57 0.84
C GLY A 215 -2.62 23.55 1.98
N LYS A 216 -1.63 23.24 2.83
CA LYS A 216 -1.21 24.12 3.93
C LYS A 216 -0.40 25.34 3.45
N ARG A 217 0.48 25.16 2.45
CA ARG A 217 1.31 26.24 1.90
C ARG A 217 0.50 27.32 1.17
N GLY A 218 -0.67 26.97 0.63
CA GLY A 218 -1.56 27.94 -0.03
C GLY A 218 -2.34 28.85 0.94
N LYS A 219 -2.43 28.50 2.23
CA LYS A 219 -3.18 29.28 3.25
C LYS A 219 -2.29 30.24 4.06
N GLY A 220 -0.97 30.23 3.86
CA GLY A 220 -0.02 31.07 4.61
C GLY A 220 0.44 32.35 3.88
N PHE A 221 -0.14 32.66 2.72
CA PHE A 221 0.17 33.86 1.92
C PHE A 221 -1.14 34.51 1.42
N GLN A 222 -2.05 34.80 2.35
CA GLN A 222 -3.17 35.71 2.13
C GLN A 222 -3.21 36.74 3.25
#